data_AF-A0AAD9MLG1-F1
#
_entry.id   AF-A0AAD9MLG1-F1
#
_cell.length_a   1.000
_cell.length_b   1.000
_cell.length_c   1.000
_cell.angle_alpha   90.00
_cell.angle_beta   90.00
_cell.angle_gamma   90.00
#
_symmetry.space_group_name_H-M   'P 1'
#
loop_
_entity.id
_entity.type
_entity.pdbx_description
1 polymer ?
#
loop_
_entity_poly.entity_id
_entity_poly.type
_entity_poly.pdbx_seq_one_letter_code
_entity_poly.pdbx_strand_id
1 'polypeptide(L)'
;FIFLVKAVFTKDPEITIAEGRAEIHFIISGPLTHILEENCVKDTAICDKVNITVPTKKHIRPSQGTVVHDFIVDVPLADSEETEFIFSFWMYDGGEMLYQDANIIPVDITGSKII
;
A
#
# COMPACT_ATOMS: atom_id res chain seq x y z
N PHE A 1 19.83 -23.88 5.11
CA PHE A 1 19.16 -23.01 4.12
C PHE A 1 18.28 -22.03 4.88
N ILE A 2 18.66 -20.76 4.95
CA ILE A 2 17.75 -19.71 5.44
C ILE A 2 17.01 -19.25 4.19
N PHE A 3 15.73 -19.60 4.06
CA PHE A 3 14.88 -18.90 3.12
C PHE A 3 14.75 -17.46 3.64
N LEU A 4 15.36 -16.50 2.95
CA LEU A 4 15.00 -15.10 3.13
C LEU A 4 13.55 -14.97 2.67
N VAL A 5 12.63 -14.98 3.63
CA VAL A 5 11.22 -14.78 3.36
C VAL A 5 11.06 -13.31 2.97
N LYS A 6 10.80 -13.04 1.69
CA LYS A 6 10.48 -11.71 1.20
C LYS A 6 9.22 -11.20 1.90
N ALA A 7 9.12 -9.88 2.12
CA ALA A 7 7.88 -9.31 2.64
C ALA A 7 6.70 -9.60 1.71
N VAL A 8 5.52 -9.78 2.28
CA VAL A 8 4.28 -10.05 1.56
C VAL A 8 3.13 -9.28 2.20
N PHE A 9 2.23 -8.76 1.37
CA PHE A 9 0.91 -8.36 1.82
C PHE A 9 0.17 -9.61 2.33
N THR A 10 -0.23 -9.59 3.60
CA THR A 10 -1.01 -10.70 4.19
C THR A 10 -2.49 -10.63 3.79
N LYS A 11 -2.94 -9.42 3.45
CA LYS A 11 -4.19 -9.07 2.80
C LYS A 11 -3.87 -7.89 1.86
N ASP A 12 -4.70 -7.70 0.84
CA ASP A 12 -4.60 -6.50 0.02
C ASP A 12 -4.71 -5.23 0.88
N PRO A 13 -3.92 -4.18 0.58
CA PRO A 13 -4.07 -2.88 1.22
C PRO A 13 -5.53 -2.42 1.18
N GLU A 14 -6.08 -2.05 2.34
CA GLU A 14 -7.43 -1.49 2.41
C GLU A 14 -7.34 0.01 2.21
N ILE A 15 -8.02 0.53 1.20
CA ILE A 15 -7.95 1.92 0.78
C ILE A 15 -9.29 2.58 1.04
N THR A 16 -9.28 3.67 1.81
CA THR A 16 -10.45 4.50 2.07
C THR A 16 -10.16 5.91 1.59
N ILE A 17 -11.01 6.44 0.71
CA ILE A 17 -10.89 7.81 0.23
C ILE A 17 -11.70 8.75 1.11
N ALA A 18 -11.07 9.79 1.65
CA ALA A 18 -11.72 10.80 2.46
C ALA A 18 -11.07 12.16 2.23
N GLU A 19 -11.89 13.21 2.03
CA GLU A 19 -11.44 14.61 2.03
C GLU A 19 -10.22 14.90 1.12
N GLY A 20 -10.19 14.33 -0.09
CA GLY A 20 -9.10 14.55 -1.07
C GLY A 20 -7.80 13.81 -0.79
N ARG A 21 -7.80 12.87 0.16
CA ARG A 21 -6.69 11.95 0.47
C ARG A 21 -7.14 10.49 0.47
N ALA A 22 -6.19 9.58 0.35
CA ALA A 22 -6.40 8.16 0.56
C ALA A 22 -5.76 7.74 1.89
N GLU A 23 -6.57 7.20 2.78
CA GLU A 23 -6.13 6.48 3.97
C GLU A 23 -5.90 5.01 3.58
N ILE A 24 -4.68 4.49 3.77
CA ILE A 24 -4.30 3.14 3.36
C ILE A 24 -3.85 2.33 4.57
N HIS A 25 -4.53 1.21 4.82
CA HIS A 25 -4.18 0.25 5.85
C HIS A 25 -3.37 -0.91 5.28
N PHE A 26 -2.15 -1.07 5.77
CA PHE A 26 -1.24 -2.15 5.39
C PHE A 26 -1.12 -3.20 6.49
N ILE A 27 -1.23 -4.48 6.10
CA ILE A 27 -0.81 -5.61 6.94
C ILE A 27 0.19 -6.48 6.17
N ILE A 28 1.45 -6.39 6.56
CA ILE A 28 2.59 -6.97 5.83
C ILE A 28 3.36 -7.90 6.76
N SER A 29 3.76 -9.06 6.25
CA SER A 29 4.62 -10.01 6.95
C SER A 29 5.99 -10.07 6.29
N GLY A 30 7.07 -10.00 7.07
CA GLY A 30 8.45 -10.06 6.60
C GLY A 30 9.20 -8.72 6.70
N PRO A 31 10.50 -8.70 6.38
CA PRO A 31 11.34 -7.50 6.44
C PRO A 31 10.98 -6.53 5.31
N LEU A 32 10.69 -5.28 5.67
CA LEU A 32 10.36 -4.21 4.74
C LEU A 32 10.83 -2.87 5.30
N THR A 33 11.32 -1.99 4.43
CA THR A 33 11.73 -0.62 4.82
C THR A 33 10.78 0.44 4.30
N HIS A 34 10.33 0.30 3.05
CA HIS A 34 9.45 1.28 2.44
C HIS A 34 8.60 0.66 1.33
N ILE A 35 7.53 1.36 0.99
CA ILE A 35 6.61 1.05 -0.09
C ILE A 35 6.61 2.25 -1.01
N LEU A 36 6.84 2.03 -2.30
CA LEU A 36 6.52 3.01 -3.31
C LEU A 36 5.05 2.82 -3.67
N GLU A 37 4.27 3.86 -3.46
CA GLU A 37 2.87 3.94 -3.84
C GLU A 37 2.76 4.89 -5.04
N GLU A 38 1.98 4.48 -6.03
CA GLU A 38 1.56 5.30 -7.15
C GLU A 38 0.05 5.17 -7.29
N ASN A 39 -0.67 6.29 -7.23
CA ASN A 39 -2.09 6.32 -7.56
C ASN A 39 -2.29 7.12 -8.83
N CYS A 40 -3.07 6.58 -9.75
CA CYS A 40 -3.42 7.20 -11.02
C CYS A 40 -4.93 7.32 -11.16
N VAL A 41 -5.41 8.42 -11.75
CA VAL A 41 -6.81 8.52 -12.17
C VAL A 41 -7.01 7.57 -13.35
N LYS A 42 -8.02 6.70 -13.25
CA LYS A 42 -8.28 5.65 -14.23
C LYS A 42 -8.51 6.24 -15.63
N ASP A 43 -7.96 5.56 -16.64
CA ASP A 43 -8.04 5.95 -18.06
C ASP A 43 -7.45 7.34 -18.39
N THR A 44 -6.60 7.88 -17.51
CA THR A 44 -5.85 9.12 -17.74
C THR A 44 -4.34 8.91 -17.56
N ALA A 45 -3.56 9.97 -17.78
CA ALA A 45 -2.12 10.01 -17.48
C ALA A 45 -1.80 10.72 -16.15
N ILE A 46 -2.82 11.08 -15.36
CA ILE A 46 -2.68 11.83 -14.11
C ILE A 46 -2.35 10.84 -13.00
N CYS A 47 -1.15 10.95 -12.43
CA CYS A 47 -0.67 10.08 -11.36
C CYS A 47 0.13 10.89 -10.32
N ASP A 48 0.11 10.43 -9.08
CA ASP A 48 0.99 10.90 -8.02
C ASP A 48 1.76 9.74 -7.38
N LYS A 49 2.93 10.04 -6.80
CA LYS A 49 3.85 9.05 -6.23
C LYS A 49 4.28 9.41 -4.83
N VAL A 50 4.18 8.45 -3.93
CA VAL A 50 4.60 8.61 -2.54
C VAL A 50 5.53 7.48 -2.12
N ASN A 51 6.62 7.84 -1.45
CA ASN A 51 7.49 6.88 -0.78
C ASN A 51 7.08 6.78 0.70
N ILE A 52 6.43 5.68 1.06
CA ILE A 52 5.92 5.41 2.39
C ILE A 52 6.99 4.66 3.19
N THR A 53 7.53 5.31 4.22
CA THR A 53 8.47 4.65 5.16
C THR A 53 7.69 3.75 6.12
N VAL A 54 8.09 2.49 6.23
CA VAL A 54 7.45 1.54 7.15
C VAL A 54 7.79 1.90 8.60
N PRO A 55 6.80 2.10 9.48
CA PRO A 55 7.05 2.40 10.88
C PRO A 55 7.83 1.28 11.57
N THR A 56 8.78 1.67 12.42
CA THR A 56 9.63 0.74 13.18
C THR A 56 8.92 0.01 14.32
N LYS A 57 7.62 0.26 14.55
CA LYS A 57 6.80 -0.48 15.53
C LYS A 57 6.50 -1.87 15.00
N LYS A 58 7.37 -2.82 15.35
CA LYS A 58 7.24 -4.23 14.98
C LYS A 58 6.37 -4.96 15.99
N HIS A 59 5.28 -5.57 15.53
CA HIS A 59 4.64 -6.64 16.31
C HIS A 59 5.25 -7.98 15.88
N ILE A 60 5.94 -8.64 16.82
CA ILE A 60 6.45 -10.00 16.61
C ILE A 60 5.34 -10.94 17.04
N ARG A 61 4.78 -11.72 16.10
CA ARG A 61 3.82 -12.78 16.47
C ARG A 61 4.60 -13.95 17.08
N PRO A 62 4.39 -14.29 18.37
CA PRO A 62 5.23 -15.26 19.08
C PRO A 62 5.18 -16.67 18.50
N SER A 63 4.10 -17.04 17.79
CA SER A 63 3.89 -18.38 17.27
C SER A 63 4.66 -18.70 15.98
N GLN A 64 5.27 -17.71 15.31
CA GLN A 64 5.89 -17.89 13.99
C GLN A 64 7.24 -17.18 13.79
N GLY A 65 7.70 -16.34 14.73
CA GLY A 65 8.97 -15.62 14.59
C GLY A 65 9.01 -14.62 13.42
N THR A 66 7.88 -14.36 12.79
CA THR A 66 7.71 -13.43 11.66
C THR A 66 7.39 -12.03 12.17
N VAL A 67 8.09 -11.05 11.58
CA VAL A 67 7.81 -9.63 11.78
C VAL A 67 6.52 -9.30 11.03
N VAL A 68 5.56 -8.70 11.72
CA VAL A 68 4.34 -8.17 11.09
C VAL A 68 4.31 -6.66 11.29
N HIS A 69 4.09 -5.96 10.17
CA HIS A 69 3.84 -4.53 10.12
C HIS A 69 2.34 -4.32 9.90
N ASP A 70 1.72 -3.59 10.82
CA ASP A 70 0.29 -3.26 10.81
C ASP A 70 0.18 -1.76 11.09
N PHE A 71 -0.13 -0.98 10.05
CA PHE A 71 -0.13 0.48 10.15
C PHE A 71 -0.99 1.13 9.06
N ILE A 72 -1.43 2.35 9.36
CA ILE A 72 -2.23 3.21 8.48
C ILE A 72 -1.40 4.42 8.07
N VAL A 73 -1.54 4.86 6.84
CA VAL A 73 -0.94 6.11 6.33
C VAL A 73 -1.94 6.90 5.49
N ASP A 74 -1.80 8.21 5.50
CA ASP A 74 -2.49 9.11 4.58
C ASP A 74 -1.57 9.45 3.40
N VAL A 75 -2.09 9.33 2.18
CA VAL A 75 -1.40 9.79 0.95
C VAL A 75 -2.29 10.75 0.16
N PRO A 76 -1.73 11.77 -0.51
CA PRO A 76 -2.45 12.59 -1.46
C PRO A 76 -3.03 11.74 -2.61
N LEU A 77 -4.16 12.20 -3.15
CA LEU A 77 -4.68 11.72 -4.41
C LEU A 77 -4.05 12.48 -5.59
N ALA A 78 -3.85 11.80 -6.69
CA ALA A 78 -3.39 12.37 -7.96
C ALA A 78 -4.33 13.47 -8.46
N ASP A 79 -5.63 13.27 -8.27
CA ASP A 79 -6.65 14.29 -8.44
C ASP A 79 -7.74 14.09 -7.40
N SER A 80 -7.96 15.08 -6.52
CA SER A 80 -8.96 14.99 -5.46
C SER A 80 -10.41 15.12 -5.95
N GLU A 81 -10.61 15.60 -7.19
CA GLU A 81 -11.95 15.75 -7.79
C GLU A 81 -12.44 14.47 -8.47
N GLU A 82 -11.54 13.51 -8.68
CA GLU A 82 -11.82 12.26 -9.39
C GLU A 82 -12.37 11.17 -8.49
N THR A 83 -12.97 10.16 -9.14
CA THR A 83 -13.71 9.10 -8.43
C THR A 83 -13.25 7.68 -8.72
N GLU A 84 -12.41 7.48 -9.74
CA GLU A 84 -11.87 6.18 -10.10
C GLU A 84 -10.36 6.24 -10.16
N PHE A 85 -9.70 5.41 -9.36
CA PHE A 85 -8.26 5.38 -9.20
C PHE A 85 -7.70 3.97 -9.38
N ILE A 86 -6.45 3.89 -9.80
CA ILE A 86 -5.64 2.67 -9.79
C ILE A 86 -4.47 2.91 -8.84
N PHE A 87 -4.43 2.18 -7.73
CA PHE A 87 -3.33 2.20 -6.78
C PHE A 87 -2.35 1.07 -7.08
N SER A 88 -1.06 1.38 -7.15
CA SER A 88 0.03 0.44 -7.41
C SER A 88 1.04 0.51 -6.28
N PHE A 89 1.40 -0.65 -5.73
CA PHE A 89 2.32 -0.76 -4.59
C PHE A 89 3.52 -1.63 -4.92
N TRP A 90 4.73 -1.08 -4.75
CA TRP A 90 5.99 -1.82 -4.82
C TRP A 90 6.66 -1.85 -3.45
N MET A 91 7.12 -3.04 -3.04
CA MET A 91 7.78 -3.25 -1.75
C MET A 91 9.30 -3.23 -1.89
N TYR A 92 9.96 -2.53 -0.95
CA TYR A 92 11.42 -2.42 -0.90
C TYR A 92 11.99 -2.71 0.50
N ASP A 93 13.06 -3.50 0.55
CA ASP A 93 13.90 -3.69 1.73
C ASP A 93 15.28 -3.05 1.50
N GLY A 94 15.57 -1.98 2.22
CA GLY A 94 16.69 -1.10 1.91
C GLY A 94 16.52 -0.47 0.53
N GLY A 95 17.47 -0.72 -0.38
CA GLY A 95 17.40 -0.27 -1.78
C GLY A 95 16.96 -1.35 -2.77
N GLU A 96 16.59 -2.54 -2.30
CA GLU A 96 16.23 -3.67 -3.15
C GLU A 96 14.71 -3.77 -3.33
N MET A 97 14.26 -3.78 -4.58
CA MET A 97 12.86 -4.06 -4.95
C MET A 97 12.58 -5.55 -4.77
N LEU A 98 11.58 -5.89 -3.98
CA LEU A 98 11.29 -7.29 -3.64
C LEU A 98 10.55 -8.03 -4.76
N TYR A 99 9.70 -7.33 -5.51
CA TYR A 99 8.90 -7.86 -6.62
C TYR A 99 8.92 -6.88 -7.79
N GLN A 100 9.07 -7.41 -9.00
CA GLN A 100 9.06 -6.62 -10.22
C GLN A 100 7.67 -6.03 -10.51
N ASP A 101 6.63 -6.83 -10.29
CA ASP A 101 5.25 -6.44 -10.53
C ASP A 101 4.67 -5.76 -9.28
N ALA A 102 3.88 -4.71 -9.50
CA ALA A 102 3.16 -4.01 -8.44
C ALA A 102 1.98 -4.84 -7.94
N ASN A 103 1.61 -4.66 -6.68
CA ASN A 103 0.25 -5.00 -6.25
C ASN A 103 -0.70 -3.89 -6.73
N ILE A 104 -1.69 -4.23 -7.56
CA ILE A 104 -2.59 -3.26 -8.20
C ILE A 104 -3.99 -3.39 -7.62
N ILE A 105 -4.54 -2.28 -7.13
CA ILE A 105 -5.89 -2.20 -6.56
C ILE A 105 -6.68 -1.09 -7.25
N PRO A 106 -7.69 -1.42 -8.06
CA PRO A 106 -8.63 -0.42 -8.56
C PRO A 106 -9.60 0.01 -7.44
N VAL A 107 -9.86 1.31 -7.35
CA VAL A 107 -10.77 1.91 -6.37
C VAL A 107 -11.77 2.79 -7.11
N ASP A 108 -13.05 2.62 -6.78
CA ASP A 108 -14.15 3.43 -7.31
C ASP A 108 -15.01 3.91 -6.14
N ILE A 109 -15.09 5.24 -5.98
CA ILE A 109 -15.86 5.88 -4.90
C ILE A 109 -17.29 6.24 -5.30
N THR A 110 -17.66 6.05 -6.58
CA THR A 110 -19.04 6.28 -7.06
C THR A 110 -20.05 5.28 -6.48
N GLY A 111 -19.57 4.17 -5.92
CA GLY A 111 -20.37 3.09 -5.33
C GLY A 111 -20.97 3.36 -3.94
N SER A 112 -20.57 4.42 -3.23
CA SER A 112 -21.15 4.78 -1.91
C SER A 112 -22.22 5.85 -2.02
N LYS A 113 -23.26 5.57 -2.82
CA LYS A 113 -24.57 6.23 -2.67
C LYS A 113 -25.66 5.15 -2.63
N ILE A 114 -25.68 4.41 -1.53
CA ILE A 114 -26.90 3.69 -1.15
C ILE A 114 -27.87 4.74 -0.62
N ILE A 115 -29.04 4.76 -1.26
CA ILE A 115 -30.22 5.60 -1.05
C ILE A 115 -30.69 5.55 0.41
#